data_AF-A0A9E4MK95-F1
#
_entry.id   AF-A0A9E4MK95-F1
#
_cell.length_a   1.000
_cell.length_b   1.000
_cell.length_c   1.000
_cell.angle_alpha   90.00
_cell.angle_beta   90.00
_cell.angle_gamma   90.00
#
_symmetry.space_group_name_H-M   'P 1'
#
loop_
_entity.id
_entity.type
_entity.pdbx_description
1 polymer ?
#
loop_
_entity_poly.entity_id
_entity_poly.type
_entity_poly.pdbx_seq_one_letter_code
_entity_poly.pdbx_strand_id
1 'polypeptide(L)'
;MALKSLRGTFARRLLAWYERERRELPWRGQSDPYRIWISEAMLQQTVVATVIPYYHRFLARFPTVNSLAEADESEVLRLWSGLGYYSRARSLKRAAMEVVSRFGGALPAEEAALRALPGVGPYTAAAIAAIAFGRVAFALDGNAARVMARVSGEEGFIDEAKTRGALHAFGLALVPPGRSGDFAQAVMELGARVCVPRAPKCHLCPVAGVCVVRGTEDAKRLPRKRPRRAKRNVSWVCVAAERAGRLVLERRASPGLLGGTWALPSAEGGPDAPEEVARTALALAGLKLEALVTLPGHVRHVFTHLEVSATVVAAAVKGSLRSDRHRWVARGGEVELPLASFTRKLLAHVAAHGNEGASSRLTP
;
A
#
# COMPACT_ATOMS: atom_id res chain seq x y z
N MET A 1 8.12 38.55 -6.91
CA MET A 1 7.50 38.18 -8.20
C MET A 1 6.00 38.05 -8.00
N ALA A 2 5.16 38.72 -8.78
CA ALA A 2 3.70 38.59 -8.65
C ALA A 2 3.24 37.14 -8.90
N LEU A 3 2.26 36.64 -8.13
CA LEU A 3 1.79 35.24 -8.18
C LEU A 3 1.38 34.79 -9.59
N LYS A 4 0.77 35.67 -10.37
CA LYS A 4 0.39 35.41 -11.77
C LYS A 4 1.61 35.15 -12.67
N SER A 5 2.67 35.94 -12.50
CA SER A 5 3.93 35.78 -13.22
C SER A 5 4.67 34.50 -12.80
N LEU A 6 4.65 34.17 -11.50
CA LEU A 6 5.20 32.93 -10.96
C LEU A 6 4.47 31.71 -11.55
N ARG A 7 3.13 31.70 -11.52
CA ARG A 7 2.29 30.65 -12.12
C ARG A 7 2.65 30.43 -13.58
N GLY A 8 2.65 31.49 -14.39
CA GLY A 8 2.93 31.40 -15.82
C GLY A 8 4.32 30.84 -16.12
N THR A 9 5.34 31.28 -15.37
CA THR A 9 6.72 30.79 -15.56
C THR A 9 6.89 29.36 -15.08
N PHE A 10 6.38 29.03 -13.90
CA PHE A 10 6.48 27.70 -13.30
C PHE A 10 5.77 26.66 -14.15
N ALA A 11 4.49 26.87 -14.45
CA ALA A 11 3.66 25.91 -15.19
C ALA A 11 4.20 25.68 -16.60
N ARG A 12 4.56 26.74 -17.34
CA ARG A 12 5.11 26.63 -18.69
C ARG A 12 6.40 25.80 -18.73
N ARG A 13 7.36 26.10 -17.86
CA ARG A 13 8.65 25.37 -17.83
C ARG A 13 8.47 23.92 -17.38
N LEU A 14 7.62 23.69 -16.39
CA LEU A 14 7.34 22.37 -15.89
C LEU A 14 6.65 21.49 -16.94
N LEU A 15 5.61 22.00 -17.61
CA LEU A 15 4.87 21.25 -18.63
C LEU A 15 5.72 20.95 -19.86
N ALA A 16 6.52 21.92 -20.35
CA ALA A 16 7.43 21.69 -21.47
C ALA A 16 8.49 20.61 -21.16
N TRP A 17 8.99 20.57 -19.92
CA TRP A 17 9.85 19.49 -19.46
C TRP A 17 9.11 18.16 -19.37
N TYR A 18 7.89 18.16 -18.84
CA TYR A 18 7.09 16.94 -18.68
C TYR A 18 6.73 16.30 -20.02
N GLU A 19 6.38 17.09 -21.03
CA GLU A 19 6.10 16.59 -22.38
C GLU A 19 7.27 15.83 -22.99
N ARG A 20 8.52 16.27 -22.70
CA ARG A 20 9.74 15.60 -23.17
C ARG A 20 10.20 14.43 -22.31
N GLU A 21 9.99 14.51 -20.99
CA GLU A 21 10.68 13.65 -20.01
C GLU A 21 9.74 12.70 -19.25
N ARG A 22 8.42 12.78 -19.48
CA ARG A 22 7.47 11.87 -18.82
C ARG A 22 7.76 10.43 -19.18
N ARG A 23 7.81 9.56 -18.17
CA ARG A 23 7.79 8.11 -18.39
C ARG A 23 6.47 7.68 -19.01
N GLU A 24 6.52 6.69 -19.89
CA GLU A 24 5.34 5.95 -20.31
C GLU A 24 4.90 5.03 -19.18
N LEU A 25 3.64 5.15 -18.76
CA LEU A 25 3.04 4.31 -17.72
C LEU A 25 1.63 3.90 -18.19
N PRO A 26 1.14 2.70 -17.83
CA PRO A 26 -0.14 2.19 -18.33
C PRO A 26 -1.35 3.09 -18.07
N TRP A 27 -1.30 3.88 -17.00
CA TRP A 27 -2.37 4.80 -16.59
C TRP A 27 -2.16 6.25 -17.07
N ARG A 28 -1.04 6.56 -17.76
CA ARG A 28 -0.83 7.89 -18.36
C ARG A 28 -1.51 7.96 -19.72
N GLY A 29 -2.04 9.14 -20.05
CA GLY A 29 -2.82 9.35 -21.27
C GLY A 29 -4.19 8.66 -21.27
N GLN A 30 -4.58 8.03 -20.15
CA GLN A 30 -5.94 7.52 -19.95
C GLN A 30 -6.85 8.67 -19.51
N SER A 31 -8.10 8.66 -19.97
CA SER A 31 -9.16 9.57 -19.52
C SER A 31 -10.22 8.87 -18.66
N ASP A 32 -10.22 7.53 -18.62
CA ASP A 32 -11.17 6.74 -17.83
C ASP A 32 -10.95 6.96 -16.31
N PRO A 33 -11.92 7.56 -15.60
CA PRO A 33 -11.81 7.83 -14.17
C PRO A 33 -11.60 6.57 -13.33
N TYR A 34 -12.21 5.43 -13.71
CA TYR A 34 -12.06 4.18 -12.99
C TYR A 34 -10.61 3.68 -13.08
N ARG A 35 -10.05 3.63 -14.28
CA ARG A 35 -8.65 3.23 -14.50
C ARG A 35 -7.65 4.14 -13.78
N ILE A 36 -7.88 5.44 -13.78
CA ILE A 36 -7.06 6.39 -13.04
C ILE A 36 -7.16 6.10 -11.54
N TRP A 37 -8.38 5.97 -11.02
CA TRP A 37 -8.62 5.67 -9.60
C TRP A 37 -7.93 4.37 -9.14
N ILE A 38 -7.99 3.29 -9.93
CA ILE A 38 -7.29 2.04 -9.62
C ILE A 38 -5.78 2.27 -9.51
N SER A 39 -5.17 2.98 -10.46
CA SER A 39 -3.74 3.26 -10.41
C SER A 39 -3.36 4.10 -9.17
N GLU A 40 -4.13 5.15 -8.87
CA GLU A 40 -3.89 6.02 -7.72
C GLU A 40 -4.04 5.29 -6.39
N ALA A 41 -5.05 4.40 -6.27
CA ALA A 41 -5.22 3.56 -5.09
C ALA A 41 -4.04 2.61 -4.89
N MET A 42 -3.51 2.01 -5.97
CA MET A 42 -2.36 1.12 -5.91
C MET A 42 -1.05 1.84 -5.60
N LEU A 43 -0.84 3.05 -6.15
CA LEU A 43 0.38 3.85 -5.97
C LEU A 43 0.54 4.43 -4.55
N GLN A 44 -0.51 4.43 -3.72
CA GLN A 44 -0.40 4.83 -2.32
C GLN A 44 0.64 3.96 -1.60
N GLN A 45 1.77 4.58 -1.23
CA GLN A 45 2.90 3.92 -0.54
C GLN A 45 3.45 2.67 -1.27
N THR A 46 3.29 2.59 -2.59
CA THR A 46 3.79 1.49 -3.42
C THR A 46 4.54 2.05 -4.62
N VAL A 47 5.67 1.45 -4.98
CA VAL A 47 6.50 1.95 -6.10
C VAL A 47 5.91 1.55 -7.45
N VAL A 48 6.09 2.41 -8.45
CA VAL A 48 5.53 2.27 -9.81
C VAL A 48 5.82 0.89 -10.43
N ALA A 49 7.07 0.44 -10.39
CA ALA A 49 7.48 -0.83 -10.99
C ALA A 49 6.71 -2.03 -10.39
N THR A 50 6.42 -1.99 -9.09
CA THR A 50 5.61 -3.02 -8.43
C THR A 50 4.14 -2.94 -8.85
N VAL A 51 3.60 -1.73 -9.07
CA VAL A 51 2.18 -1.53 -9.40
C VAL A 51 1.83 -2.00 -10.81
N ILE A 52 2.70 -1.78 -11.80
CA ILE A 52 2.43 -2.09 -13.22
C ILE A 52 1.80 -3.48 -13.45
N PRO A 53 2.42 -4.60 -13.02
CA PRO A 53 1.86 -5.92 -13.27
C PRO A 53 0.55 -6.17 -12.51
N TYR A 54 0.35 -5.54 -11.35
CA TYR A 54 -0.91 -5.65 -10.60
C TYR A 54 -2.04 -4.88 -11.27
N TYR A 55 -1.74 -3.68 -11.75
CA TYR A 55 -2.69 -2.84 -12.48
C TYR A 55 -3.29 -3.58 -13.68
N HIS A 56 -2.44 -4.20 -14.51
CA HIS A 56 -2.88 -4.96 -15.67
C HIS A 56 -3.76 -6.16 -15.29
N ARG A 57 -3.33 -7.02 -14.36
CA ARG A 57 -4.13 -8.19 -13.95
C ARG A 57 -5.44 -7.79 -13.28
N PHE A 58 -5.42 -6.73 -12.47
CA PHE A 58 -6.61 -6.25 -11.77
C PHE A 58 -7.65 -5.72 -12.74
N LEU A 59 -7.25 -4.91 -13.72
CA LEU A 59 -8.17 -4.40 -14.75
C LEU A 59 -8.59 -5.46 -15.77
N ALA A 60 -7.77 -6.48 -16.03
CA ALA A 60 -8.19 -7.62 -16.84
C ALA A 60 -9.34 -8.39 -16.18
N ARG A 61 -9.31 -8.55 -14.85
CA ARG A 61 -10.37 -9.21 -14.09
C ARG A 61 -11.57 -8.31 -13.78
N PHE A 62 -11.30 -7.05 -13.46
CA PHE A 62 -12.29 -6.04 -13.08
C PHE A 62 -12.19 -4.83 -14.03
N PRO A 63 -12.65 -4.95 -15.29
CA PRO A 63 -12.50 -3.92 -16.29
C PRO A 63 -13.33 -2.66 -16.01
N THR A 64 -14.39 -2.76 -15.19
CA THR A 64 -15.30 -1.65 -14.87
C THR A 64 -15.55 -1.56 -13.37
N VAL A 65 -16.05 -0.40 -12.90
CA VAL A 65 -16.44 -0.24 -11.49
C VAL A 65 -17.54 -1.21 -11.07
N ASN A 66 -18.48 -1.55 -11.97
CA ASN A 66 -19.52 -2.55 -11.72
C ASN A 66 -18.91 -3.93 -11.44
N SER A 67 -17.99 -4.38 -12.29
CA SER A 67 -17.33 -5.67 -12.11
C SER A 67 -16.53 -5.76 -10.80
N LEU A 68 -16.00 -4.64 -10.31
CA LEU A 68 -15.33 -4.57 -9.01
C LEU A 68 -16.33 -4.54 -7.84
N ALA A 69 -17.46 -3.85 -8.00
CA ALA A 69 -18.50 -3.77 -6.99
C ALA A 69 -19.15 -5.14 -6.71
N GLU A 70 -19.39 -5.91 -7.78
CA GLU A 70 -20.01 -7.25 -7.76
C GLU A 70 -19.05 -8.35 -7.30
N ALA A 71 -17.74 -8.13 -7.38
CA ALA A 71 -16.74 -9.13 -7.05
C ALA A 71 -16.83 -9.59 -5.58
N ASP A 72 -16.38 -10.81 -5.31
CA ASP A 72 -16.17 -11.27 -3.94
C ASP A 72 -14.98 -10.56 -3.30
N GLU A 73 -15.08 -10.23 -2.01
CA GLU A 73 -13.96 -9.59 -1.29
C GLU A 73 -12.70 -10.46 -1.31
N SER A 74 -12.85 -11.78 -1.17
CA SER A 74 -11.74 -12.73 -1.23
C SER A 74 -10.98 -12.65 -2.55
N GLU A 75 -11.69 -12.47 -3.67
CA GLU A 75 -11.07 -12.35 -4.98
C GLU A 75 -10.32 -11.02 -5.14
N VAL A 76 -10.92 -9.91 -4.69
CA VAL A 76 -10.26 -8.60 -4.69
C VAL A 76 -8.99 -8.64 -3.84
N LEU A 77 -9.04 -9.25 -2.64
CA LEU A 77 -7.88 -9.40 -1.77
C LEU A 77 -6.80 -10.32 -2.39
N ARG A 78 -7.21 -11.35 -3.14
CA ARG A 78 -6.31 -12.26 -3.84
C ARG A 78 -5.52 -11.52 -4.92
N LEU A 79 -6.20 -10.73 -5.76
CA LEU A 79 -5.53 -9.93 -6.80
C LEU A 79 -4.69 -8.78 -6.22
N TRP A 80 -5.00 -8.31 -5.01
CA TRP A 80 -4.20 -7.32 -4.28
C TRP A 80 -3.02 -7.93 -3.49
N SER A 81 -2.97 -9.27 -3.36
CA SER A 81 -1.99 -9.98 -2.54
C SER A 81 -0.56 -9.66 -2.96
N GLY A 82 0.19 -9.02 -2.06
CA GLY A 82 1.57 -8.59 -2.30
C GLY A 82 1.77 -7.08 -2.41
N LEU A 83 0.72 -6.29 -2.68
CA LEU A 83 0.80 -4.82 -2.68
C LEU A 83 0.84 -4.21 -1.26
N GLY A 84 0.49 -4.99 -0.24
CA GLY A 84 0.38 -4.51 1.14
C GLY A 84 -0.79 -3.53 1.35
N TYR A 85 -0.97 -3.09 2.60
CA TYR A 85 -2.07 -2.20 3.01
C TYR A 85 -3.45 -2.68 2.50
N TYR A 86 -3.84 -3.90 2.85
CA TYR A 86 -5.08 -4.56 2.39
C TYR A 86 -6.38 -3.82 2.74
N SER A 87 -6.34 -2.85 3.66
CA SER A 87 -7.46 -1.93 3.87
C SER A 87 -7.77 -1.11 2.62
N ARG A 88 -6.79 -0.80 1.76
CA ARG A 88 -6.99 -0.12 0.48
C ARG A 88 -7.90 -0.92 -0.44
N ALA A 89 -7.61 -2.21 -0.64
CA ALA A 89 -8.42 -3.09 -1.49
C ALA A 89 -9.88 -3.16 -1.04
N ARG A 90 -10.12 -3.25 0.28
CA ARG A 90 -11.47 -3.29 0.85
C ARG A 90 -12.20 -1.97 0.74
N SER A 91 -11.52 -0.87 1.04
CA SER A 91 -12.10 0.45 0.85
C SER A 91 -12.40 0.71 -0.63
N LEU A 92 -11.53 0.28 -1.54
CA LEU A 92 -11.73 0.36 -2.98
C LEU A 92 -13.00 -0.41 -3.42
N LYS A 93 -13.18 -1.65 -2.96
CA LYS A 93 -14.41 -2.42 -3.23
C LYS A 93 -15.65 -1.72 -2.67
N ARG A 94 -15.61 -1.29 -1.40
CA ARG A 94 -16.74 -0.58 -0.77
C ARG A 94 -17.09 0.72 -1.52
N ALA A 95 -16.07 1.47 -1.91
CA ALA A 95 -16.25 2.67 -2.73
C ALA A 95 -16.81 2.34 -4.12
N ALA A 96 -16.43 1.21 -4.73
CA ALA A 96 -16.98 0.79 -6.02
C ALA A 96 -18.49 0.47 -5.89
N MET A 97 -18.87 -0.25 -4.84
CA MET A 97 -20.28 -0.51 -4.51
C MET A 97 -21.06 0.79 -4.32
N GLU A 98 -20.46 1.77 -3.66
CA GLU A 98 -21.06 3.08 -3.42
C GLU A 98 -21.15 3.94 -4.69
N VAL A 99 -20.17 3.85 -5.59
CA VAL A 99 -20.22 4.47 -6.92
C VAL A 99 -21.37 3.89 -7.74
N VAL A 100 -21.57 2.56 -7.70
CA VAL A 100 -22.69 1.91 -8.39
C VAL A 100 -24.03 2.35 -7.79
N SER A 101 -24.19 2.29 -6.46
CA SER A 101 -25.48 2.55 -5.83
C SER A 101 -25.88 4.03 -5.81
N ARG A 102 -24.93 4.95 -5.61
CA ARG A 102 -25.21 6.39 -5.47
C ARG A 102 -25.04 7.18 -6.77
N PHE A 103 -24.18 6.71 -7.67
CA PHE A 103 -23.78 7.46 -8.87
C PHE A 103 -23.97 6.66 -10.16
N GLY A 104 -24.73 5.55 -10.12
CA GLY A 104 -25.09 4.78 -11.32
C GLY A 104 -23.90 4.14 -12.03
N GLY A 105 -22.80 3.90 -11.32
CA GLY A 105 -21.57 3.33 -11.91
C GLY A 105 -20.64 4.36 -12.56
N ALA A 106 -20.91 5.65 -12.44
CA ALA A 106 -20.01 6.71 -12.89
C ALA A 106 -19.33 7.39 -11.69
N LEU A 107 -18.00 7.54 -11.71
CA LEU A 107 -17.34 8.33 -10.67
C LEU A 107 -17.78 9.79 -10.78
N PRO A 108 -18.06 10.47 -9.64
CA PRO A 108 -18.40 11.89 -9.67
C PRO A 108 -17.17 12.75 -10.03
N ALA A 109 -17.39 13.85 -10.75
CA ALA A 109 -16.32 14.81 -11.09
C ALA A 109 -15.96 15.77 -9.95
N GLU A 110 -16.88 15.96 -8.99
CA GLU A 110 -16.72 16.84 -7.84
C GLU A 110 -15.72 16.25 -6.83
N GLU A 111 -14.68 16.99 -6.46
CA GLU A 111 -13.67 16.54 -5.50
C GLU A 111 -14.29 16.18 -4.13
N ALA A 112 -15.27 16.97 -3.68
CA ALA A 112 -15.97 16.72 -2.43
C ALA A 112 -16.74 15.38 -2.44
N ALA A 113 -17.39 15.05 -3.57
CA ALA A 113 -18.10 13.79 -3.73
C ALA A 113 -17.14 12.60 -3.80
N LEU A 114 -16.01 12.75 -4.51
CA LEU A 114 -14.94 11.75 -4.54
C LEU A 114 -14.40 11.47 -3.13
N ARG A 115 -14.14 12.52 -2.35
CA ARG A 115 -13.61 12.43 -0.98
C ARG A 115 -14.57 11.76 0.01
N ALA A 116 -15.87 11.75 -0.28
CA ALA A 116 -16.85 11.04 0.53
C ALA A 116 -16.76 9.51 0.37
N LEU A 117 -16.13 9.02 -0.70
CA LEU A 117 -16.01 7.58 -0.96
C LEU A 117 -15.00 6.91 0.00
N PRO A 118 -15.28 5.68 0.46
CA PRO A 118 -14.41 4.91 1.33
C PRO A 118 -12.96 4.80 0.81
N GLY A 119 -12.00 5.24 1.64
CA GLY A 119 -10.57 5.17 1.31
C GLY A 119 -10.08 6.18 0.28
N VAL A 120 -10.94 7.09 -0.20
CA VAL A 120 -10.54 8.20 -1.06
C VAL A 120 -10.17 9.40 -0.19
N GLY A 121 -8.88 9.58 0.04
CA GLY A 121 -8.36 10.75 0.76
C GLY A 121 -8.24 12.00 -0.12
N PRO A 122 -7.85 13.16 0.48
CA PRO A 122 -7.71 14.43 -0.25
C PRO A 122 -6.82 14.33 -1.49
N TYR A 123 -5.69 13.63 -1.38
CA TYR A 123 -4.79 13.39 -2.51
C TYR A 123 -5.49 12.68 -3.67
N THR A 124 -6.14 11.55 -3.41
CA THR A 124 -6.75 10.71 -4.45
C THR A 124 -7.96 11.40 -5.08
N ALA A 125 -8.76 12.11 -4.29
CA ALA A 125 -9.87 12.91 -4.81
C ALA A 125 -9.36 14.00 -5.78
N ALA A 126 -8.35 14.78 -5.38
CA ALA A 126 -7.76 15.82 -6.23
C ALA A 126 -7.07 15.23 -7.47
N ALA A 127 -6.42 14.07 -7.35
CA ALA A 127 -5.79 13.37 -8.48
C ALA A 127 -6.83 12.95 -9.53
N ILE A 128 -7.92 12.31 -9.12
CA ILE A 128 -9.00 11.91 -10.03
C ILE A 128 -9.67 13.14 -10.64
N ALA A 129 -10.02 14.14 -9.83
CA ALA A 129 -10.65 15.38 -10.29
C ALA A 129 -9.80 16.11 -11.35
N ALA A 130 -8.48 16.22 -11.12
CA ALA A 130 -7.56 16.88 -12.04
C ALA A 130 -7.27 16.06 -13.30
N ILE A 131 -6.98 14.77 -13.16
CA ILE A 131 -6.49 13.91 -14.25
C ILE A 131 -7.64 13.40 -15.12
N ALA A 132 -8.73 12.93 -14.51
CA ALA A 132 -9.84 12.32 -15.24
C ALA A 132 -10.85 13.37 -15.73
N PHE A 133 -11.11 14.40 -14.92
CA PHE A 133 -12.19 15.35 -15.17
C PHE A 133 -11.70 16.77 -15.51
N GLY A 134 -10.39 17.00 -15.54
CA GLY A 134 -9.82 18.32 -15.85
C GLY A 134 -10.22 19.44 -14.89
N ARG A 135 -10.73 19.10 -13.70
CA ARG A 135 -11.10 20.08 -12.68
C ARG A 135 -9.85 20.77 -12.13
N VAL A 136 -9.99 22.04 -11.74
CA VAL A 136 -8.91 22.79 -11.10
C VAL A 136 -8.68 22.25 -9.69
N ALA A 137 -7.79 21.28 -9.58
CA ALA A 137 -7.41 20.62 -8.34
C ALA A 137 -5.89 20.35 -8.31
N PHE A 138 -5.33 20.15 -7.12
CA PHE A 138 -3.90 19.89 -6.95
C PHE A 138 -3.63 18.67 -6.06
N ALA A 139 -3.19 17.58 -6.69
CA ALA A 139 -2.87 16.34 -5.98
C ALA A 139 -1.52 16.45 -5.23
N LEU A 140 -1.58 16.64 -3.91
CA LEU A 140 -0.41 16.81 -3.05
C LEU A 140 0.09 15.50 -2.42
N ASP A 141 0.82 14.68 -3.18
CA ASP A 141 1.56 13.51 -2.64
C ASP A 141 2.86 13.92 -1.92
N GLY A 142 3.66 12.93 -1.50
CA GLY A 142 4.96 13.17 -0.87
C GLY A 142 6.02 13.76 -1.82
N ASN A 143 5.90 13.53 -3.14
CA ASN A 143 6.78 14.12 -4.15
C ASN A 143 6.43 15.59 -4.40
N ALA A 144 5.15 15.87 -4.64
CA ALA A 144 4.61 17.20 -4.83
C ALA A 144 4.83 18.07 -3.60
N ALA A 145 4.56 17.56 -2.40
CA ALA A 145 4.83 18.31 -1.17
C ALA A 145 6.30 18.69 -1.00
N ARG A 146 7.24 17.81 -1.38
CA ARG A 146 8.67 18.14 -1.37
C ARG A 146 9.02 19.21 -2.41
N VAL A 147 8.48 19.11 -3.63
CA VAL A 147 8.68 20.12 -4.67
C VAL A 147 8.14 21.47 -4.19
N MET A 148 6.89 21.50 -3.71
CA MET A 148 6.26 22.73 -3.23
C MET A 148 7.05 23.33 -2.07
N ALA A 149 7.45 22.53 -1.08
CA ALA A 149 8.20 23.04 0.07
C ALA A 149 9.53 23.68 -0.32
N ARG A 150 10.27 23.09 -1.26
CA ARG A 150 11.52 23.66 -1.75
C ARG A 150 11.30 24.91 -2.61
N VAL A 151 10.29 24.89 -3.47
CA VAL A 151 9.99 26.03 -4.35
C VAL A 151 9.56 27.23 -3.54
N SER A 152 8.73 27.04 -2.50
CA SER A 152 8.24 28.12 -1.64
C SER A 152 9.16 28.47 -0.47
N GLY A 153 10.12 27.61 -0.13
CA GLY A 153 10.92 27.74 1.10
C GLY A 153 10.13 27.44 2.38
N GLU A 154 9.09 26.59 2.31
CA GLU A 154 8.30 26.22 3.48
C GLU A 154 9.10 25.30 4.42
N GLU A 155 9.35 25.79 5.64
CA GLU A 155 10.18 25.12 6.64
C GLU A 155 9.41 24.25 7.63
N GLY A 156 8.08 24.35 7.66
CA GLY A 156 7.23 23.55 8.53
C GLY A 156 7.41 22.05 8.34
N PHE A 157 6.99 21.28 9.35
CA PHE A 157 7.03 19.82 9.24
C PHE A 157 5.95 19.32 8.28
N ILE A 158 6.34 18.52 7.27
CA ILE A 158 5.43 18.05 6.21
C ILE A 158 4.30 17.15 6.67
N ASP A 159 4.41 16.59 7.88
CA ASP A 159 3.38 15.78 8.53
C ASP A 159 2.38 16.63 9.33
N GLU A 160 2.58 17.94 9.45
CA GLU A 160 1.62 18.86 10.06
C GLU A 160 0.53 19.26 9.09
N ALA A 161 -0.72 19.24 9.56
CA ALA A 161 -1.88 19.64 8.77
C ALA A 161 -1.76 21.09 8.25
N LYS A 162 -1.25 22.01 9.08
CA LYS A 162 -1.01 23.42 8.71
C LYS A 162 -0.05 23.52 7.52
N THR A 163 1.12 22.90 7.62
CA THR A 163 2.14 22.88 6.55
C THR A 163 1.58 22.24 5.28
N ARG A 164 0.90 21.09 5.39
CA ARG A 164 0.28 20.45 4.21
C ARG A 164 -0.78 21.34 3.56
N GLY A 165 -1.56 22.06 4.35
CA GLY A 165 -2.54 23.03 3.86
C GLY A 165 -1.89 24.18 3.10
N ALA A 166 -0.80 24.75 3.63
CA ALA A 166 -0.04 25.82 2.97
C ALA A 166 0.57 25.34 1.64
N LEU A 167 1.21 24.16 1.62
CA LEU A 167 1.78 23.56 0.42
C LEU A 167 0.72 23.24 -0.64
N HIS A 168 -0.45 22.76 -0.21
CA HIS A 168 -1.57 22.51 -1.10
C HIS A 168 -2.08 23.81 -1.73
N ALA A 169 -2.32 24.85 -0.92
CA ALA A 169 -2.78 26.15 -1.41
C ALA A 169 -1.78 26.79 -2.37
N PHE A 170 -0.49 26.70 -2.06
CA PHE A 170 0.58 27.18 -2.95
C PHE A 170 0.58 26.45 -4.28
N GLY A 171 0.54 25.12 -4.28
CA GLY A 171 0.52 24.34 -5.51
C GLY A 171 -0.76 24.56 -6.34
N LEU A 172 -1.92 24.66 -5.69
CA LEU A 172 -3.18 25.00 -6.34
C LEU A 172 -3.13 26.36 -7.04
N ALA A 173 -2.50 27.35 -6.42
CA ALA A 173 -2.30 28.68 -7.01
C ALA A 173 -1.36 28.68 -8.24
N LEU A 174 -0.59 27.60 -8.45
CA LEU A 174 0.28 27.40 -9.62
C LEU A 174 -0.36 26.58 -10.74
N VAL A 175 -1.54 25.98 -10.51
CA VAL A 175 -2.23 25.16 -11.51
C VAL A 175 -2.63 26.04 -12.71
N PRO A 176 -2.20 25.68 -13.94
CA PRO A 176 -2.64 26.35 -15.15
C PRO A 176 -4.07 25.92 -15.53
N PRO A 177 -4.93 26.84 -16.02
CA PRO A 177 -6.25 26.50 -16.55
C PRO A 177 -6.15 25.44 -17.66
N GLY A 178 -7.08 24.47 -17.66
CA GLY A 178 -7.19 23.45 -18.72
C GLY A 178 -6.09 22.37 -18.75
N ARG A 179 -5.08 22.44 -17.87
CA ARG A 179 -3.95 21.49 -17.82
C ARG A 179 -3.70 20.94 -16.42
N SER A 180 -4.72 20.87 -15.57
CA SER A 180 -4.60 20.47 -14.16
C SER A 180 -4.06 19.05 -13.99
N GLY A 181 -4.53 18.09 -14.79
CA GLY A 181 -4.04 16.70 -14.80
C GLY A 181 -2.55 16.61 -15.12
N ASP A 182 -2.14 17.17 -16.26
CA ASP A 182 -0.73 17.20 -16.68
C ASP A 182 0.14 17.92 -15.66
N PHE A 183 -0.33 19.03 -15.10
CA PHE A 183 0.40 19.77 -14.08
C PHE A 183 0.63 18.93 -12.82
N ALA A 184 -0.41 18.28 -12.31
CA ALA A 184 -0.31 17.41 -11.14
C ALA A 184 0.68 16.26 -11.39
N GLN A 185 0.57 15.59 -12.54
CA GLN A 185 1.48 14.52 -12.92
C GLN A 185 2.93 15.01 -13.12
N ALA A 186 3.11 16.20 -13.71
CA ALA A 186 4.43 16.81 -13.92
C ALA A 186 5.11 17.18 -12.61
N VAL A 187 4.39 17.73 -11.64
CA VAL A 187 4.93 18.02 -10.30
C VAL A 187 5.38 16.73 -9.61
N MET A 188 4.57 15.68 -9.65
CA MET A 188 4.92 14.38 -9.07
C MET A 188 6.14 13.76 -9.77
N GLU A 189 6.21 13.83 -11.10
CA GLU A 189 7.35 13.34 -11.90
C GLU A 189 8.63 14.10 -11.58
N LEU A 190 8.55 15.43 -11.44
CA LEU A 190 9.67 16.28 -11.06
C LEU A 190 10.22 15.86 -9.70
N GLY A 191 9.33 15.66 -8.71
CA GLY A 191 9.73 15.17 -7.40
C GLY A 191 10.36 13.78 -7.46
N ALA A 192 9.82 12.88 -8.27
CA ALA A 192 10.30 11.51 -8.40
C ALA A 192 11.67 11.40 -9.07
N ARG A 193 11.99 12.24 -10.08
CA ARG A 193 13.18 12.05 -10.94
C ARG A 193 14.28 13.10 -10.76
N VAL A 194 13.93 14.32 -10.36
CA VAL A 194 14.86 15.46 -10.35
C VAL A 194 14.99 16.03 -8.94
N CYS A 195 13.87 16.48 -8.37
CA CYS A 195 13.82 17.06 -7.03
C CYS A 195 13.71 15.94 -5.98
N VAL A 196 14.68 15.03 -5.96
CA VAL A 196 14.70 13.84 -5.09
C VAL A 196 15.09 14.18 -3.64
N PRO A 197 14.78 13.32 -2.64
CA PRO A 197 14.93 13.67 -1.21
C PRO A 197 16.32 14.09 -0.77
N ARG A 198 17.38 13.33 -1.07
CA ARG A 198 18.72 13.57 -0.51
C ARG A 198 19.64 14.41 -1.39
N ALA A 199 19.69 14.10 -2.69
CA ALA A 199 20.59 14.73 -3.65
C ALA A 199 19.80 15.23 -4.87
N PRO A 200 19.04 16.34 -4.74
CA PRO A 200 18.26 16.88 -5.85
C PRO A 200 19.18 17.31 -7.00
N LYS A 201 18.78 16.98 -8.22
CA LYS A 201 19.50 17.33 -9.45
C LYS A 201 19.13 18.74 -9.91
N CYS A 202 19.43 19.74 -9.08
CA CYS A 202 18.98 21.12 -9.28
C CYS A 202 19.43 21.73 -10.62
N HIS A 203 20.57 21.31 -11.16
CA HIS A 203 21.07 21.72 -12.48
C HIS A 203 20.21 21.22 -13.65
N LEU A 204 19.44 20.14 -13.46
CA LEU A 204 18.48 19.61 -14.44
C LEU A 204 17.04 20.07 -14.18
N CYS A 205 16.81 20.88 -13.13
CA CYS A 205 15.46 21.23 -12.71
C CYS A 205 14.85 22.34 -13.60
N PRO A 206 13.72 22.08 -14.30
CA PRO A 206 13.12 23.05 -15.21
C PRO A 206 12.63 24.32 -14.50
N VAL A 207 12.31 24.21 -13.21
CA VAL A 207 11.80 25.31 -12.38
C VAL A 207 12.87 25.87 -11.43
N ALA A 208 14.15 25.55 -11.64
CA ALA A 208 15.24 26.01 -10.79
C ALA A 208 15.29 27.54 -10.65
N GLY A 209 15.01 28.28 -11.74
CA GLY A 209 15.04 29.74 -11.74
C GLY A 209 13.98 30.44 -10.87
N VAL A 210 12.98 29.70 -10.36
CA VAL A 210 11.93 30.23 -9.48
C VAL A 210 11.87 29.52 -8.12
N CYS A 211 12.87 28.68 -7.82
CA CYS A 211 12.93 27.91 -6.58
C CYS A 211 13.70 28.71 -5.52
N VAL A 212 13.04 29.02 -4.40
CA VAL A 212 13.61 29.84 -3.31
C VAL A 212 14.88 29.22 -2.73
N VAL A 213 14.93 27.89 -2.58
CA VAL A 213 16.08 27.21 -1.94
C VAL A 213 17.14 26.72 -2.95
N ARG A 214 17.09 27.18 -4.20
CA ARG A 214 18.11 26.78 -5.18
C ARG A 214 19.50 27.23 -4.71
N GLY A 215 20.45 26.30 -4.69
CA GLY A 215 21.84 26.59 -4.36
C GLY A 215 22.09 26.74 -2.86
N THR A 216 21.09 26.54 -2.01
CA THR A 216 21.22 26.56 -0.56
C THR A 216 21.24 25.14 0.02
N GLU A 217 21.67 24.99 1.27
CA GLU A 217 21.62 23.71 1.99
C GLU A 217 20.18 23.23 2.23
N ASP A 218 19.20 24.13 2.22
CA ASP A 218 17.78 23.79 2.41
C ASP A 218 17.22 22.95 1.26
N ALA A 219 17.83 23.00 0.07
CA ALA A 219 17.51 22.07 -1.02
C ALA A 219 17.68 20.60 -0.60
N LYS A 220 18.61 20.30 0.32
CA LYS A 220 18.86 18.94 0.82
C LYS A 220 18.05 18.62 2.09
N ARG A 221 17.69 19.65 2.88
CA ARG A 221 17.02 19.50 4.18
C ARG A 221 15.50 19.53 4.10
N LEU A 222 14.94 20.30 3.18
CA LEU A 222 13.49 20.38 3.02
C LEU A 222 12.94 19.21 2.19
N PRO A 223 11.72 18.75 2.51
CA PRO A 223 10.87 19.19 3.61
C PRO A 223 11.32 18.58 4.95
N ARG A 224 11.13 19.32 6.06
CA ARG A 224 11.35 18.78 7.40
C ARG A 224 10.30 17.70 7.71
N LYS A 225 10.71 16.68 8.47
CA LYS A 225 9.84 15.61 8.97
C LYS A 225 10.05 15.47 10.46
N ARG A 226 8.97 15.30 11.23
CA ARG A 226 9.14 14.98 12.65
C ARG A 226 9.89 13.64 12.81
N PRO A 227 10.68 13.49 13.88
CA PRO A 227 11.27 12.20 14.23
C PRO A 227 10.19 11.12 14.27
N ARG A 228 10.48 9.97 13.64
CA ARG A 228 9.54 8.84 13.67
C ARG A 228 9.50 8.26 15.08
N ARG A 229 8.30 7.91 15.54
CA ARG A 229 8.15 7.10 16.76
C ARG A 229 8.89 5.77 16.58
N ALA A 230 9.46 5.26 17.67
CA ALA A 230 10.04 3.91 17.69
C ALA A 230 8.98 2.88 17.28
N LYS A 231 9.39 1.88 16.48
CA LYS A 231 8.50 0.77 16.15
C LYS A 231 8.32 -0.09 17.39
N ARG A 232 7.12 -0.66 17.53
CA ARG A 232 6.90 -1.72 18.53
C ARG A 232 7.58 -2.99 18.03
N ASN A 233 8.39 -3.64 18.86
CA ASN A 233 8.94 -4.95 18.58
C ASN A 233 8.05 -5.99 19.27
N VAL A 234 7.63 -7.03 18.54
CA VAL A 234 6.83 -8.12 19.11
C VAL A 234 7.38 -9.47 18.66
N SER A 235 7.28 -10.45 19.56
CA SER A 235 7.59 -11.85 19.29
C SER A 235 6.29 -12.60 19.06
N TRP A 236 6.22 -13.39 18.00
CA TRP A 236 5.07 -14.23 17.68
C TRP A 236 5.48 -15.69 17.59
N VAL A 237 4.56 -16.59 17.94
CA VAL A 237 4.67 -18.02 17.61
C VAL A 237 3.67 -18.33 16.50
N CYS A 238 4.17 -18.86 15.38
CA CYS A 238 3.38 -19.24 14.20
C CYS A 238 3.39 -20.76 14.05
N VAL A 239 2.20 -21.37 13.98
CA VAL A 239 2.03 -22.82 14.06
C VAL A 239 1.76 -23.39 12.67
N ALA A 240 2.73 -24.14 12.14
CA ALA A 240 2.56 -25.02 10.99
C ALA A 240 1.94 -26.35 11.46
N ALA A 241 0.65 -26.32 11.76
CA ALA A 241 -0.08 -27.52 12.14
C ALA A 241 -0.40 -28.36 10.90
N GLU A 242 0.11 -29.60 10.89
CA GLU A 242 0.07 -30.49 9.75
C GLU A 242 -0.79 -31.72 10.02
N ARG A 243 -1.57 -32.12 9.01
CA ARG A 243 -2.29 -33.40 8.99
C ARG A 243 -2.36 -33.91 7.55
N ALA A 244 -1.85 -35.12 7.31
CA ALA A 244 -1.89 -35.79 5.99
C ALA A 244 -1.39 -34.89 4.83
N GLY A 245 -0.21 -34.27 4.99
CA GLY A 245 0.40 -33.39 3.97
C GLY A 245 -0.31 -32.05 3.76
N ARG A 246 -1.25 -31.68 4.63
CA ARG A 246 -1.97 -30.40 4.60
C ARG A 246 -1.65 -29.57 5.83
N LEU A 247 -1.55 -28.26 5.64
CA LEU A 247 -1.40 -27.27 6.69
C LEU A 247 -2.75 -26.61 6.99
N VAL A 248 -3.01 -26.28 8.25
CA VAL A 248 -4.14 -25.39 8.58
C VAL A 248 -3.71 -23.93 8.37
N LEU A 249 -4.54 -23.16 7.68
CA LEU A 249 -4.47 -21.70 7.67
C LEU A 249 -5.70 -21.11 8.34
N GLU A 250 -5.53 -19.97 8.99
CA GLU A 250 -6.61 -19.13 9.51
C GLU A 250 -6.78 -17.87 8.65
N ARG A 251 -8.03 -17.45 8.44
CA ARG A 251 -8.38 -16.14 7.91
C ARG A 251 -8.37 -15.14 9.05
N ARG A 252 -7.42 -14.19 9.01
CA ARG A 252 -7.23 -13.19 10.06
C ARG A 252 -8.46 -12.31 10.24
N ALA A 253 -8.80 -12.00 11.49
CA ALA A 253 -9.91 -11.13 11.83
C ALA A 253 -9.80 -9.75 11.15
N SER A 254 -10.94 -9.17 10.81
CA SER A 254 -11.06 -7.83 10.24
C SER A 254 -12.09 -7.03 11.05
N PRO A 255 -11.76 -5.81 11.52
CA PRO A 255 -10.51 -5.07 11.28
C PRO A 255 -9.31 -5.64 12.06
N GLY A 256 -8.09 -5.38 11.58
CA GLY A 256 -6.86 -5.85 12.26
C GLY A 256 -5.64 -5.92 11.34
N LEU A 257 -4.47 -6.22 11.93
CA LEU A 257 -3.23 -6.40 11.19
C LEU A 257 -3.38 -7.54 10.19
N LEU A 258 -3.20 -7.22 8.90
CA LEU A 258 -3.37 -8.14 7.78
C LEU A 258 -4.76 -8.79 7.72
N GLY A 259 -5.81 -8.14 8.27
CA GLY A 259 -7.15 -8.74 8.35
C GLY A 259 -7.68 -9.20 6.99
N GLY A 260 -8.49 -10.26 6.97
CA GLY A 260 -9.04 -10.86 5.75
C GLY A 260 -8.03 -11.68 4.91
N THR A 261 -6.73 -11.59 5.20
CA THR A 261 -5.73 -12.49 4.59
C THR A 261 -5.63 -13.80 5.37
N TRP A 262 -5.10 -14.82 4.71
CA TRP A 262 -4.85 -16.13 5.31
C TRP A 262 -3.41 -16.21 5.85
N ALA A 263 -3.26 -16.85 7.00
CA ALA A 263 -2.00 -17.00 7.73
C ALA A 263 -1.94 -18.36 8.44
N LEU A 264 -0.75 -18.78 8.86
CA LEU A 264 -0.64 -19.83 9.86
C LEU A 264 -1.32 -19.35 11.16
N PRO A 265 -1.98 -20.24 11.93
CA PRO A 265 -2.42 -19.91 13.28
C PRO A 265 -1.27 -19.30 14.08
N SER A 266 -1.52 -18.18 14.75
CA SER A 266 -0.47 -17.42 15.39
C SER A 266 -0.96 -16.66 16.61
N ALA A 267 -0.10 -16.50 17.60
CA ALA A 267 -0.35 -15.65 18.77
C ALA A 267 0.93 -14.90 19.16
N GLU A 268 0.75 -13.77 19.85
CA GLU A 268 1.87 -13.01 20.42
C GLU A 268 2.44 -13.78 21.62
N GLY A 269 3.76 -13.92 21.66
CA GLY A 269 4.46 -14.73 22.64
C GLY A 269 5.94 -14.86 22.32
N GLY A 270 6.77 -14.85 23.36
CA GLY A 270 8.22 -15.01 23.26
C GLY A 270 8.64 -16.45 22.87
N PRO A 271 9.91 -16.64 22.49
CA PRO A 271 10.45 -17.97 22.19
C PRO A 271 10.59 -18.88 23.42
N ASP A 272 10.37 -18.37 24.64
CA ASP A 272 10.60 -19.08 25.89
C ASP A 272 9.54 -20.13 26.20
N ALA A 273 8.30 -19.95 25.72
CA ALA A 273 7.16 -20.85 25.95
C ALA A 273 6.36 -21.11 24.65
N PRO A 274 6.99 -21.62 23.57
CA PRO A 274 6.34 -21.71 22.27
C PRO A 274 5.16 -22.70 22.26
N GLU A 275 5.20 -23.72 23.12
CA GLU A 275 4.14 -24.72 23.21
C GLU A 275 2.83 -24.15 23.77
N GLU A 276 2.89 -23.33 24.83
CA GLU A 276 1.71 -22.70 25.43
C GLU A 276 1.03 -21.73 24.45
N VAL A 277 1.85 -20.93 23.76
CA VAL A 277 1.37 -19.99 22.73
C VAL A 277 0.76 -20.76 21.55
N ALA A 278 1.38 -21.87 21.14
CA ALA A 278 0.85 -22.73 20.08
C ALA A 278 -0.48 -23.38 20.47
N ARG A 279 -0.61 -23.88 21.72
CA ARG A 279 -1.89 -24.42 22.24
C ARG A 279 -2.99 -23.36 22.19
N THR A 280 -2.69 -22.12 22.57
CA THR A 280 -3.63 -21.00 22.51
C THR A 280 -4.08 -20.71 21.07
N ALA A 281 -3.13 -20.61 20.13
CA ALA A 281 -3.44 -20.37 18.72
C ALA A 281 -4.29 -21.50 18.11
N LEU A 282 -3.98 -22.77 18.42
CA LEU A 282 -4.71 -23.93 17.91
C LEU A 282 -6.10 -24.11 18.53
N ALA A 283 -6.28 -23.72 19.79
CA ALA A 283 -7.57 -23.80 20.47
C ALA A 283 -8.64 -22.96 19.74
N LEU A 284 -8.27 -21.80 19.21
CA LEU A 284 -9.15 -20.95 18.39
C LEU A 284 -9.58 -21.64 17.07
N ALA A 285 -8.73 -22.53 16.54
CA ALA A 285 -9.04 -23.36 15.38
C ALA A 285 -9.90 -24.59 15.74
N GLY A 286 -10.07 -24.89 17.02
CA GLY A 286 -10.70 -26.13 17.50
C GLY A 286 -9.78 -27.35 17.48
N LEU A 287 -8.48 -27.13 17.32
CA LEU A 287 -7.46 -28.17 17.25
C LEU A 287 -6.75 -28.30 18.60
N LYS A 288 -6.35 -29.53 18.94
CA LYS A 288 -5.52 -29.80 20.12
C LYS A 288 -4.12 -30.22 19.67
N LEU A 289 -3.11 -29.61 20.28
CA LEU A 289 -1.71 -29.97 20.06
C LEU A 289 -1.42 -31.37 20.61
N GLU A 290 -0.72 -32.20 19.83
CA GLU A 290 -0.26 -33.53 20.26
C GLU A 290 1.26 -33.57 20.41
N ALA A 291 1.97 -33.00 19.44
CA ALA A 291 3.43 -32.87 19.48
C ALA A 291 3.86 -31.62 18.74
N LEU A 292 5.00 -31.06 19.12
CA LEU A 292 5.53 -29.81 18.59
C LEU A 292 7.05 -29.89 18.42
N VAL A 293 7.55 -29.35 17.32
CA VAL A 293 8.98 -29.11 17.08
C VAL A 293 9.17 -27.67 16.64
N THR A 294 10.05 -26.94 17.33
CA THR A 294 10.46 -25.59 16.90
C THR A 294 11.39 -25.70 15.69
N LEU A 295 11.04 -25.01 14.60
CA LEU A 295 11.88 -24.97 13.41
C LEU A 295 13.09 -24.03 13.65
N PRO A 296 14.26 -24.32 13.05
CA PRO A 296 15.47 -23.54 13.29
C PRO A 296 15.35 -22.10 12.79
N GLY A 297 15.77 -21.13 13.60
CA GLY A 297 15.80 -19.72 13.25
C GLY A 297 14.48 -18.98 13.48
N HIS A 298 14.41 -17.74 12.98
CA HIS A 298 13.22 -16.88 13.11
C HIS A 298 12.91 -16.16 11.80
N VAL A 299 11.62 -15.94 11.54
CA VAL A 299 11.17 -15.11 10.42
C VAL A 299 10.94 -13.68 10.90
N ARG A 300 11.81 -12.75 10.45
CA ARG A 300 11.65 -11.33 10.73
C ARG A 300 10.82 -10.61 9.67
N HIS A 301 9.89 -9.77 10.10
CA HIS A 301 9.07 -8.96 9.20
C HIS A 301 8.82 -7.56 9.75
N VAL A 302 9.04 -6.56 8.90
CA VAL A 302 8.94 -5.14 9.26
C VAL A 302 7.70 -4.52 8.62
N PHE A 303 6.78 -4.05 9.46
CA PHE A 303 5.69 -3.15 9.09
C PHE A 303 6.07 -1.70 9.42
N THR A 304 5.22 -0.74 9.03
CA THR A 304 5.48 0.69 9.29
C THR A 304 5.56 1.02 10.78
N HIS A 305 4.73 0.37 11.61
CA HIS A 305 4.57 0.67 13.04
C HIS A 305 4.99 -0.49 13.95
N LEU A 306 5.32 -1.64 13.37
CA LEU A 306 5.53 -2.90 14.08
C LEU A 306 6.68 -3.66 13.42
N GLU A 307 7.53 -4.30 14.21
CA GLU A 307 8.47 -5.30 13.75
C GLU A 307 8.18 -6.62 14.47
N VAL A 308 7.99 -7.68 13.69
CA VAL A 308 7.65 -9.01 14.18
C VAL A 308 8.86 -9.92 14.02
N SER A 309 9.25 -10.58 15.11
CA SER A 309 10.14 -11.73 15.12
C SER A 309 9.30 -12.97 15.36
N ALA A 310 9.15 -13.82 14.34
CA ALA A 310 8.30 -15.01 14.43
C ALA A 310 9.13 -16.28 14.64
N THR A 311 8.85 -16.98 15.74
CA THR A 311 9.24 -18.37 15.95
C THR A 311 8.23 -19.26 15.24
N VAL A 312 8.71 -20.18 14.41
CA VAL A 312 7.83 -21.08 13.65
C VAL A 312 7.93 -22.48 14.25
N VAL A 313 6.78 -23.10 14.51
CA VAL A 313 6.71 -24.44 15.08
C VAL A 313 5.94 -25.36 14.14
N ALA A 314 6.45 -26.57 13.91
CA ALA A 314 5.71 -27.65 13.27
C ALA A 314 4.93 -28.41 14.35
N ALA A 315 3.65 -28.67 14.10
CA ALA A 315 2.77 -29.27 15.09
C ALA A 315 1.94 -30.43 14.53
N ALA A 316 1.95 -31.56 15.22
CA ALA A 316 0.96 -32.62 15.04
C ALA A 316 -0.29 -32.28 15.87
N VAL A 317 -1.47 -32.43 15.28
CA VAL A 317 -2.72 -31.97 15.89
C VAL A 317 -3.87 -32.96 15.70
N LYS A 318 -4.77 -33.00 16.69
CA LYS A 318 -6.05 -33.71 16.64
C LYS A 318 -7.25 -32.78 16.71
N GLY A 319 -8.42 -33.34 16.43
CA GLY A 319 -9.70 -32.64 16.43
C GLY A 319 -10.16 -32.24 15.02
N SER A 320 -11.16 -31.36 14.99
CA SER A 320 -11.80 -30.87 13.76
C SER A 320 -11.89 -29.36 13.81
N LEU A 321 -11.79 -28.74 12.63
CA LEU A 321 -11.96 -27.29 12.51
C LEU A 321 -13.37 -26.91 12.93
N ARG A 322 -13.50 -25.82 13.69
CA ARG A 322 -14.78 -25.36 14.25
C ARG A 322 -15.42 -24.20 13.50
N SER A 323 -14.75 -23.65 12.49
CA SER A 323 -15.24 -22.50 11.73
C SER A 323 -14.68 -22.45 10.32
N ASP A 324 -15.39 -21.75 9.44
CA ASP A 324 -14.99 -21.38 8.08
C ASP A 324 -13.75 -20.45 8.04
N ARG A 325 -13.36 -19.90 9.19
CA ARG A 325 -12.15 -19.11 9.35
C ARG A 325 -10.90 -19.96 9.28
N HIS A 326 -11.01 -21.27 9.35
CA HIS A 326 -9.86 -22.18 9.26
C HIS A 326 -10.03 -23.11 8.08
N ARG A 327 -8.95 -23.43 7.38
CA ARG A 327 -8.97 -24.33 6.24
C ARG A 327 -7.69 -25.15 6.15
N TRP A 328 -7.84 -26.43 5.86
CA TRP A 328 -6.73 -27.29 5.45
C TRP A 328 -6.34 -26.99 4.00
N VAL A 329 -5.07 -26.68 3.76
CA VAL A 329 -4.48 -26.39 2.44
C VAL A 329 -3.30 -27.32 2.17
N ALA A 330 -3.08 -27.69 0.92
CA ALA A 330 -1.94 -28.51 0.54
C ALA A 330 -0.62 -27.75 0.80
N ARG A 331 0.39 -28.45 1.34
CA ARG A 331 1.69 -27.87 1.72
C ARG A 331 2.49 -27.28 0.55
N GLY A 332 2.27 -27.75 -0.67
CA GLY A 332 2.97 -27.31 -1.89
C GLY A 332 2.06 -26.86 -3.05
N GLY A 333 0.76 -26.74 -2.84
CA GLY A 333 -0.16 -26.28 -3.88
C GLY A 333 -0.11 -24.76 -4.04
N GLU A 334 -0.42 -24.26 -5.25
CA GLU A 334 -0.78 -22.85 -5.40
C GLU A 334 -1.96 -22.55 -4.48
N VAL A 335 -1.68 -21.82 -3.41
CA VAL A 335 -2.71 -21.40 -2.48
C VAL A 335 -3.45 -20.23 -3.14
N GLU A 336 -4.61 -20.50 -3.74
CA GLU A 336 -5.54 -19.48 -4.28
C GLU A 336 -6.20 -18.64 -3.17
N LEU A 337 -5.50 -18.40 -2.07
CA LEU A 337 -5.97 -17.59 -0.95
C LEU A 337 -5.21 -16.27 -0.92
N PRO A 338 -5.84 -15.19 -0.42
CA PRO A 338 -5.16 -13.94 -0.17
C PRO A 338 -4.06 -14.10 0.90
N LEU A 339 -2.80 -14.23 0.51
CA LEU A 339 -1.67 -14.37 1.43
C LEU A 339 -0.87 -13.07 1.56
N ALA A 340 -0.60 -12.63 2.79
CA ALA A 340 0.34 -11.55 3.03
C ALA A 340 1.78 -11.96 2.68
N SER A 341 2.65 -11.00 2.36
CA SER A 341 4.07 -11.27 2.16
C SER A 341 4.72 -11.88 3.39
N PHE A 342 4.26 -11.51 4.60
CA PHE A 342 4.66 -12.16 5.84
C PHE A 342 4.29 -13.66 5.87
N THR A 343 3.05 -14.01 5.55
CA THR A 343 2.62 -15.42 5.46
C THR A 343 3.41 -16.19 4.41
N ARG A 344 3.68 -15.61 3.24
CA ARG A 344 4.50 -16.26 2.20
C ARG A 344 5.91 -16.57 2.72
N LYS A 345 6.53 -15.68 3.49
CA LYS A 345 7.83 -15.94 4.15
C LYS A 345 7.73 -17.08 5.16
N LEU A 346 6.66 -17.12 5.97
CA LEU A 346 6.43 -18.21 6.93
C LEU A 346 6.29 -19.56 6.22
N LEU A 347 5.47 -19.63 5.17
CA LEU A 347 5.27 -20.86 4.40
C LEU A 347 6.56 -21.32 3.70
N ALA A 348 7.35 -20.39 3.14
CA ALA A 348 8.66 -20.71 2.57
C ALA A 348 9.62 -21.27 3.64
N HIS A 349 9.61 -20.70 4.85
CA HIS A 349 10.40 -21.20 5.98
C HIS A 349 9.97 -22.60 6.41
N VAL A 350 8.65 -22.87 6.49
CA VAL A 350 8.11 -24.20 6.77
C VAL A 350 8.49 -25.20 5.68
N ALA A 351 8.46 -24.78 4.40
CA ALA A 351 8.87 -25.65 3.29
C ALA A 351 10.35 -26.02 3.37
N ALA A 352 11.22 -25.06 3.74
CA ALA A 352 12.66 -25.28 3.86
C ALA A 352 13.06 -26.21 5.01
N HIS A 353 12.35 -26.17 6.16
CA HIS A 353 12.77 -26.87 7.38
C HIS A 353 11.82 -27.99 7.84
N GLY A 354 10.60 -28.07 7.29
CA GLY A 354 9.57 -29.00 7.76
C GLY A 354 9.83 -30.47 7.45
N ASN A 355 10.78 -30.78 6.55
CA ASN A 355 11.17 -32.17 6.25
C ASN A 355 12.27 -32.71 7.17
N GLU A 356 13.08 -31.82 7.77
CA GLU A 356 14.19 -32.21 8.66
C GLU A 356 13.71 -32.58 10.08
N GLY A 357 12.53 -32.10 10.50
CA GLY A 357 11.98 -32.33 11.84
C GLY A 357 10.84 -33.35 11.93
N ALA A 358 10.02 -33.48 10.88
CA ALA A 358 8.78 -34.27 10.97
C ALA A 358 8.97 -35.77 10.70
N SER A 359 9.92 -36.16 9.84
CA SER A 359 10.06 -37.57 9.43
C SER A 359 10.88 -38.43 10.41
N SER A 360 11.53 -37.85 11.42
CA SER A 360 12.39 -38.58 12.37
C SER A 360 12.04 -38.40 13.85
N ARG A 361 11.12 -37.48 14.21
CA ARG A 361 10.79 -37.16 15.62
C ARG A 361 9.29 -37.10 15.96
N LEU A 362 8.41 -37.41 15.01
CA LEU A 362 6.94 -37.37 15.20
C LEU A 362 6.27 -38.75 15.02
N THR A 363 7.06 -39.83 15.02
CA THR A 363 6.55 -41.20 15.18
C THR A 363 6.60 -41.54 16.67
N PRO A 364 5.53 -42.10 17.26
CA PRO A 364 5.45 -42.35 18.70
C PRO A 364 6.56 -43.25 19.24
#